data_AF-A0A920JJM1-F1
#
_entry.id   AF-A0A920JJM1-F1
#
_cell.length_a   1.000
_cell.length_b   1.000
_cell.length_c   1.000
_cell.angle_alpha   90.00
_cell.angle_beta   90.00
_cell.angle_gamma   90.00
#
_symmetry.space_group_name_H-M   'P 1'
#
loop_
_entity.id
_entity.type
_entity.pdbx_description
1 polymer ?
#
loop_
_entity_poly.entity_id
_entity_poly.type
_entity_poly.pdbx_seq_one_letter_code
_entity_poly.pdbx_strand_id
1 'polypeptide(L)'
;MAESKKNTQVASIGQNDTNEFQDHWRMEINEWIESLQAVKESYSDREVKELLRELQNYALGHGISLAEATLNTPYRNTIPLSEQPSYPGDIEMESRIENIIRWNAMAMVLQAYDLGEGLGGHIATYASTATMTEVALNHFIRSRSDDYQGGYVQHTSTFLSRRLFQSIFRRKTFC
;
A
#
# COMPACT_ATOMS: atom_id res chain seq x y z
N MET A 1 -79.89 7.77 -12.26
CA MET A 1 -78.70 7.16 -11.61
C MET A 1 -77.49 7.63 -12.39
N ALA A 2 -76.73 8.55 -11.78
CA ALA A 2 -75.54 9.18 -12.36
C ALA A 2 -74.30 8.32 -12.07
N GLU A 3 -73.32 8.31 -12.98
CA GLU A 3 -71.91 8.17 -12.59
C GLU A 3 -71.00 8.64 -13.74
N SER A 4 -70.47 9.86 -13.56
CA SER A 4 -69.40 10.43 -14.36
C SER A 4 -68.08 9.85 -13.86
N LYS A 5 -67.43 8.97 -14.64
CA LYS A 5 -66.06 8.54 -14.34
C LYS A 5 -65.07 9.50 -15.02
N LYS A 6 -64.64 10.51 -14.27
CA LYS A 6 -63.36 11.19 -14.54
C LYS A 6 -62.25 10.18 -14.26
N ASN A 7 -61.63 9.65 -15.32
CA ASN A 7 -60.40 8.87 -15.17
C ASN A 7 -59.21 9.77 -15.49
N THR A 8 -58.57 10.23 -14.43
CA THR A 8 -57.40 11.10 -14.44
C THR A 8 -56.20 10.36 -15.05
N GLN A 9 -55.62 10.89 -16.12
CA GLN A 9 -54.29 10.50 -16.59
C GLN A 9 -53.25 10.96 -15.56
N VAL A 10 -52.70 10.03 -14.77
CA VAL A 10 -51.54 10.27 -13.90
C VAL A 10 -50.61 9.06 -13.99
N ALA A 11 -49.78 8.96 -15.04
CA ALA A 11 -48.81 7.86 -15.14
C ALA A 11 -47.59 8.13 -16.04
N SER A 12 -47.25 9.38 -16.39
CA SER A 12 -46.10 9.67 -17.28
C SER A 12 -45.13 10.75 -16.80
N ILE A 13 -45.30 11.27 -15.58
CA ILE A 13 -44.48 12.40 -15.08
C ILE A 13 -43.21 11.89 -14.36
N GLY A 14 -43.25 10.73 -13.69
CA GLY A 14 -42.17 10.30 -12.80
C GLY A 14 -40.88 9.76 -13.45
N GLN A 15 -40.86 9.37 -14.74
CA GLN A 15 -39.68 8.78 -15.39
C GLN A 15 -38.86 9.76 -16.26
N ASN A 16 -39.50 10.80 -16.82
CA ASN A 16 -38.77 11.83 -17.56
C ASN A 16 -38.02 12.77 -16.62
N ASP A 17 -38.66 13.17 -15.52
CA ASP A 17 -38.07 14.09 -14.53
C ASP A 17 -36.84 13.50 -13.84
N THR A 18 -36.80 12.17 -13.65
CA THR A 18 -35.66 11.48 -13.07
C THR A 18 -34.48 11.34 -14.02
N ASN A 19 -34.72 11.11 -15.32
CA ASN A 19 -33.65 11.09 -16.32
C ASN A 19 -33.06 12.49 -16.56
N GLU A 20 -33.90 13.53 -16.62
CA GLU A 20 -33.45 14.91 -16.80
C GLU A 20 -32.57 15.39 -15.64
N PHE A 21 -32.96 15.07 -14.39
CA PHE A 21 -32.11 15.35 -13.23
C PHE A 21 -30.76 14.61 -13.30
N GLN A 22 -30.76 13.32 -13.67
CA GLN A 22 -29.52 12.54 -13.75
C GLN A 22 -28.58 13.07 -14.82
N ASP A 23 -29.11 13.49 -15.98
CA ASP A 23 -28.31 14.06 -17.05
C ASP A 23 -27.76 15.43 -16.66
N HIS A 24 -28.58 16.30 -16.07
CA HIS A 24 -28.13 17.59 -15.55
C HIS A 24 -27.06 17.42 -14.46
N TRP A 25 -27.27 16.49 -13.52
CA TRP A 25 -26.32 16.20 -12.45
C TRP A 25 -24.97 15.68 -12.97
N ARG A 26 -24.98 14.86 -14.02
CA ARG A 26 -23.75 14.43 -14.70
C ARG A 26 -23.02 15.58 -15.37
N MET A 27 -23.76 16.52 -16.00
CA MET A 27 -23.15 17.72 -16.60
C MET A 27 -22.48 18.59 -15.53
N GLU A 28 -23.18 18.86 -14.43
CA GLU A 28 -22.62 19.60 -13.29
C GLU A 28 -21.33 18.95 -12.77
N ILE A 29 -21.33 17.63 -12.52
CA ILE A 29 -20.12 16.91 -12.09
C ILE A 29 -18.97 17.11 -13.09
N ASN A 30 -19.25 17.03 -14.40
CA ASN A 30 -18.23 17.20 -15.42
C ASN A 30 -17.68 18.63 -15.46
N GLU A 31 -18.52 19.66 -15.34
CA GLU A 31 -18.06 21.05 -15.27
C GLU A 31 -17.14 21.29 -14.06
N TRP A 32 -17.45 20.71 -12.90
CA TRP A 32 -16.59 20.79 -11.71
C TRP A 32 -15.27 20.03 -11.90
N ILE A 33 -15.29 18.87 -12.57
CA ILE A 33 -14.07 18.12 -12.93
C ILE A 33 -13.20 18.94 -13.90
N GLU A 34 -13.79 19.52 -14.94
CA GLU A 34 -13.11 20.38 -15.90
C GLU A 34 -12.52 21.62 -15.23
N SER A 35 -13.25 22.23 -14.29
CA SER A 35 -12.77 23.36 -13.49
C SER A 35 -11.54 22.98 -12.66
N LEU A 36 -11.57 21.82 -12.00
CA LEU A 36 -10.43 21.31 -11.24
C LEU A 36 -9.25 20.97 -12.15
N GLN A 37 -9.50 20.46 -13.36
CA GLN A 37 -8.47 20.20 -14.36
C GLN A 37 -7.77 21.51 -14.78
N ALA A 38 -8.53 22.57 -15.06
CA ALA A 38 -7.99 23.88 -15.42
C ALA A 38 -7.09 24.46 -14.30
N VAL A 39 -7.49 24.28 -13.03
CA VAL A 39 -6.65 24.66 -11.87
C VAL A 39 -5.37 23.83 -11.84
N LYS A 40 -5.46 22.51 -12.04
CA LYS A 40 -4.28 21.63 -12.06
C LYS A 40 -3.30 21.97 -13.19
N GLU A 41 -3.79 22.42 -14.34
CA GLU A 41 -2.94 22.86 -15.46
C GLU A 41 -2.24 24.20 -15.17
N SER A 42 -2.82 25.05 -14.33
CA SER A 42 -2.34 26.40 -14.04
C SER A 42 -1.50 26.51 -12.77
N TYR A 43 -1.69 25.62 -11.80
CA TYR A 43 -1.11 25.68 -10.46
C TYR A 43 -0.35 24.40 -10.09
N SER A 44 0.48 24.47 -9.04
CA SER A 44 1.24 23.33 -8.54
C SER A 44 0.36 22.34 -7.76
N ASP A 45 0.80 21.08 -7.70
CA ASP A 45 0.15 20.02 -6.90
C ASP A 45 -0.12 20.41 -5.45
N ARG A 46 0.74 21.26 -4.86
CA ARG A 46 0.56 21.76 -3.49
C ARG A 46 -0.66 22.66 -3.38
N GLU A 47 -0.82 23.60 -4.32
CA GLU A 47 -1.93 24.56 -4.34
C GLU A 47 -3.26 23.87 -4.66
N VAL A 48 -3.24 22.88 -5.57
CA VAL A 48 -4.42 22.05 -5.85
C VAL A 48 -4.86 21.28 -4.60
N LYS A 49 -3.92 20.69 -3.85
CA LYS A 49 -4.21 20.00 -2.58
C LYS A 49 -4.79 20.95 -1.52
N GLU A 50 -4.28 22.18 -1.46
CA GLU A 50 -4.79 23.21 -0.56
C GLU A 50 -6.24 23.58 -0.91
N LEU A 51 -6.54 23.83 -2.18
CA LEU A 51 -7.91 24.10 -2.66
C LEU A 51 -8.88 22.97 -2.28
N LEU A 52 -8.51 21.72 -2.55
CA LEU A 52 -9.35 20.56 -2.22
C LEU A 52 -9.60 20.44 -0.71
N ARG A 53 -8.60 20.77 0.11
CA ARG A 53 -8.72 20.78 1.56
C ARG A 53 -9.67 21.87 2.04
N GLU A 54 -9.59 23.07 1.47
CA GLU A 54 -10.52 24.16 1.80
C GLU A 54 -11.96 23.83 1.38
N LEU A 55 -12.16 23.22 0.22
CA LEU A 55 -13.49 22.74 -0.20
C LEU A 55 -14.04 21.66 0.75
N GLN A 56 -13.18 20.73 1.20
CA GLN A 56 -13.56 19.73 2.19
C GLN A 56 -13.93 20.37 3.54
N ASN A 57 -13.14 21.34 4.02
CA ASN A 57 -13.43 22.08 5.24
C ASN A 57 -14.76 22.84 5.15
N TYR A 58 -15.02 23.48 4.00
CA TYR A 58 -16.28 24.17 3.73
C TYR A 58 -17.47 23.20 3.80
N ALA A 59 -17.38 22.04 3.14
CA ALA A 59 -18.43 21.02 3.17
C ALA A 59 -18.70 20.52 4.60
N LEU A 60 -17.64 20.19 5.34
CA LEU A 60 -17.73 19.77 6.75
C LEU A 60 -18.37 20.84 7.63
N GLY A 61 -18.01 22.12 7.42
CA GLY A 61 -18.60 23.26 8.12
C GLY A 61 -20.10 23.43 7.88
N HIS A 62 -20.62 22.92 6.77
CA HIS A 62 -22.04 22.93 6.41
C HIS A 62 -22.76 21.61 6.72
N GLY A 63 -22.14 20.72 7.51
CA GLY A 63 -22.74 19.44 7.91
C GLY A 63 -22.75 18.38 6.79
N ILE A 64 -22.09 18.65 5.66
CA ILE A 64 -21.91 17.69 4.57
C ILE A 64 -20.70 16.83 4.93
N SER A 65 -20.95 15.76 5.68
CA SER A 65 -19.91 14.79 6.03
C SER A 65 -19.67 13.82 4.88
N LEU A 66 -18.44 13.80 4.37
CA LEU A 66 -17.95 12.75 3.48
C LEU A 66 -17.66 11.50 4.32
N ALA A 67 -18.71 10.78 4.72
CA ALA A 67 -18.58 9.53 5.50
C ALA A 67 -17.80 8.44 4.73
N GLU A 68 -17.76 8.55 3.40
CA GLU A 68 -17.00 7.72 2.48
C GLU A 68 -15.67 8.36 2.07
N ALA A 69 -15.07 9.23 2.90
CA ALA A 69 -13.71 9.67 2.65
C ALA A 69 -12.84 8.41 2.53
N THR A 70 -12.47 8.08 1.30
CA THR A 70 -11.59 6.97 0.99
C THR A 70 -10.23 7.36 1.56
N LEU A 71 -10.00 6.97 2.82
CA LEU A 71 -8.67 6.89 3.43
C LEU A 71 -7.73 5.99 2.60
N ASN A 72 -8.26 5.34 1.57
CA ASN A 72 -7.57 4.54 0.59
C ASN A 72 -7.02 5.43 -0.52
N THR A 73 -5.71 5.54 -0.58
CA THR A 73 -5.02 5.87 -1.83
C THR A 73 -5.36 4.82 -2.89
N PRO A 74 -5.29 5.13 -4.20
CA PRO A 74 -5.49 4.13 -5.24
C PRO A 74 -4.59 2.91 -5.01
N TYR A 75 -5.05 1.71 -5.38
CA TYR A 75 -4.28 0.45 -5.23
C TYR A 75 -3.14 0.38 -6.26
N ARG A 76 -2.14 1.23 -6.06
CA ARG A 76 -0.93 1.40 -6.86
C ARG A 76 0.22 1.85 -5.96
N ASN A 77 1.46 1.71 -6.43
CA ASN A 77 2.63 2.14 -5.68
C ASN A 77 2.57 3.66 -5.40
N THR A 78 2.86 4.04 -4.16
CA THR A 78 2.89 5.45 -3.74
C THR A 78 4.03 6.23 -4.42
N ILE A 79 5.17 5.58 -4.68
CA ILE A 79 6.32 6.18 -5.35
C ILE A 79 6.28 5.81 -6.85
N PRO A 80 6.14 6.79 -7.77
CA PRO A 80 6.16 6.53 -9.20
C PRO A 80 7.58 6.22 -9.72
N LEU A 81 7.68 5.56 -10.87
CA LEU A 81 8.97 5.20 -11.48
C LEU A 81 9.89 6.41 -11.75
N SER A 82 9.31 7.59 -12.03
CA SER A 82 10.05 8.83 -12.24
C SER A 82 10.71 9.38 -10.98
N GLU A 83 10.19 9.06 -9.80
CA GLU A 83 10.72 9.47 -8.50
C GLU A 83 11.49 8.33 -7.81
N GLN A 84 11.54 7.15 -8.42
CA GLN A 84 12.25 6.01 -7.86
C GLN A 84 13.77 6.23 -7.94
N PRO A 85 14.48 6.21 -6.80
CA PRO A 85 15.93 6.36 -6.80
C PRO A 85 16.60 5.14 -7.44
N SER A 86 17.83 5.33 -7.93
CA SER A 86 18.66 4.21 -8.40
C SER A 86 18.95 3.25 -7.25
N TYR A 87 18.94 1.94 -7.54
CA TYR A 87 19.22 0.93 -6.53
C TYR A 87 20.70 1.00 -6.11
N PRO A 88 21.02 1.05 -4.81
CA PRO A 88 22.39 1.29 -4.36
C PRO A 88 23.31 0.06 -4.40
N GLY A 89 22.76 -1.14 -4.57
CA GLY A 89 23.48 -2.42 -4.52
C GLY A 89 23.63 -3.15 -5.85
N ASP A 90 24.23 -4.34 -5.80
CA ASP A 90 24.30 -5.28 -6.92
C ASP A 90 23.16 -6.29 -6.82
N ILE A 91 22.14 -6.11 -7.66
CA ILE A 91 20.93 -6.94 -7.66
C ILE A 91 21.25 -8.42 -7.95
N GLU A 92 22.23 -8.70 -8.81
CA GLU A 92 22.57 -10.08 -9.16
C GLU A 92 23.23 -10.78 -7.97
N MET A 93 24.19 -10.10 -7.33
CA MET A 93 24.87 -10.62 -6.15
C MET A 93 23.90 -10.82 -4.98
N GLU A 94 23.03 -9.84 -4.73
CA GLU A 94 22.05 -9.88 -3.64
C GLU A 94 21.01 -10.98 -3.86
N SER A 95 20.53 -11.16 -5.09
CA SER A 95 19.63 -12.26 -5.46
C SER A 95 20.26 -13.64 -5.23
N ARG A 96 21.55 -13.79 -5.54
CA ARG A 96 22.30 -15.04 -5.26
C ARG A 96 22.40 -15.31 -3.75
N ILE A 97 22.70 -14.28 -2.96
CA ILE A 97 22.77 -14.40 -1.49
C ILE A 97 21.40 -14.76 -0.93
N GLU A 98 20.34 -14.06 -1.36
CA GLU A 98 18.97 -14.32 -0.93
C GLU A 98 18.56 -15.77 -1.20
N ASN A 99 18.84 -16.30 -2.39
CA ASN A 99 18.52 -17.67 -2.77
C ASN A 99 19.22 -18.70 -1.87
N ILE A 100 20.50 -18.47 -1.54
CA ILE A 100 21.25 -19.33 -0.62
C ILE A 100 20.61 -19.30 0.78
N ILE A 101 20.22 -18.13 1.26
CA ILE A 101 19.59 -17.98 2.58
C ILE A 101 18.22 -18.66 2.60
N ARG A 102 17.39 -18.49 1.56
CA ARG A 102 16.09 -19.16 1.40
C ARG A 102 16.23 -20.68 1.41
N TRP A 103 17.21 -21.22 0.68
CA TRP A 103 17.45 -22.67 0.67
C TRP A 103 17.88 -23.18 2.05
N ASN A 104 18.82 -22.48 2.70
CA ASN A 104 19.27 -22.82 4.05
C ASN A 104 18.15 -22.74 5.09
N ALA A 105 17.25 -21.76 4.97
CA ALA A 105 16.07 -21.60 5.80
C ALA A 105 15.14 -22.81 5.65
N MET A 106 14.80 -23.19 4.42
CA MET A 106 13.96 -24.36 4.14
C MET A 106 14.59 -25.65 4.66
N ALA A 107 15.88 -25.86 4.43
CA ALA A 107 16.61 -27.04 4.89
C ALA A 107 16.57 -27.20 6.43
N MET A 108 16.67 -26.10 7.19
CA MET A 108 16.56 -26.16 8.65
C MET A 108 15.16 -26.58 9.12
N VAL A 109 14.11 -26.05 8.50
CA VAL A 109 12.74 -26.41 8.91
C VAL A 109 12.43 -27.85 8.54
N LEU A 110 12.86 -28.32 7.37
CA LEU A 110 12.72 -29.73 6.99
C LEU A 110 13.47 -30.65 7.95
N GLN A 111 14.71 -30.30 8.31
CA GLN A 111 15.48 -31.08 9.28
C GLN A 111 14.78 -31.17 10.64
N ALA A 112 14.21 -30.06 11.12
CA ALA A 112 13.50 -30.05 12.40
C ALA A 112 12.13 -30.74 12.32
N TYR A 113 11.47 -30.70 11.16
CA TYR A 113 10.29 -31.52 10.88
C TYR A 113 10.60 -33.02 10.96
N ASP A 114 11.71 -33.45 10.35
CA ASP A 114 12.17 -34.85 10.41
C ASP A 114 12.52 -35.29 11.85
N LEU A 115 12.92 -34.36 12.72
CA LEU A 115 13.17 -34.58 14.15
C LEU A 115 11.89 -34.62 15.00
N GLY A 116 10.71 -34.46 14.40
CA GLY A 116 9.41 -34.50 15.09
C GLY A 116 9.02 -33.19 15.77
N GLU A 117 9.73 -32.08 15.53
CA GLU A 117 9.32 -30.77 16.00
C GLU A 117 8.23 -30.20 15.08
N GLY A 118 7.02 -29.98 15.60
CA GLY A 118 5.85 -29.50 14.84
C GLY A 118 5.96 -28.03 14.42
N LEU A 119 6.87 -27.71 13.49
CA LEU A 119 7.23 -26.36 13.04
C LEU A 119 6.47 -25.89 11.77
N GLY A 120 5.34 -26.52 11.47
CA GLY A 120 4.54 -26.20 10.28
C GLY A 120 4.11 -24.73 10.24
N GLY A 121 4.32 -24.05 9.11
CA GLY A 121 3.80 -22.70 8.82
C GLY A 121 4.86 -21.59 8.69
N HIS A 122 6.05 -21.75 9.28
CA HIS A 122 7.05 -20.67 9.30
C HIS A 122 7.84 -20.48 7.99
N ILE A 123 7.87 -21.49 7.11
CA ILE A 123 8.56 -21.43 5.81
C ILE A 123 7.91 -20.37 4.91
N ALA A 124 6.58 -20.40 4.82
CA ALA A 124 5.83 -19.48 3.97
C ALA A 124 5.98 -18.02 4.45
N THR A 125 5.99 -17.80 5.77
CA THR A 125 6.16 -16.46 6.36
C THR A 125 7.52 -15.86 6.06
N TYR A 126 8.60 -16.64 6.15
CA TYR A 126 9.92 -16.15 5.77
C TYR A 126 10.02 -15.95 4.25
N ALA A 127 9.50 -16.90 3.46
CA ALA A 127 9.55 -16.80 2.01
C ALA A 127 8.83 -15.56 1.46
N SER A 128 7.73 -15.11 2.09
CA SER A 128 7.02 -13.90 1.67
C SER A 128 7.74 -12.59 2.03
N THR A 129 8.61 -12.60 3.05
CA THR A 129 9.28 -11.40 3.58
C THR A 129 10.78 -11.36 3.31
N ALA A 130 11.36 -12.39 2.68
CA ALA A 130 12.80 -12.53 2.50
C ALA A 130 13.42 -11.37 1.69
N THR A 131 12.84 -10.98 0.55
CA THR A 131 13.39 -9.87 -0.26
C THR A 131 13.39 -8.55 0.51
N MET A 132 12.28 -8.24 1.21
CA MET A 132 12.19 -7.05 2.07
C MET A 132 13.26 -7.08 3.18
N THR A 133 13.45 -8.25 3.79
CA THR A 133 14.43 -8.46 4.86
C THR A 133 15.86 -8.29 4.34
N GLU A 134 16.17 -8.81 3.15
CA GLU A 134 17.50 -8.70 2.55
C GLU A 134 17.83 -7.26 2.16
N VAL A 135 16.91 -6.53 1.53
CA VAL A 135 17.06 -5.09 1.23
C VAL A 135 17.29 -4.30 2.53
N ALA A 136 16.51 -4.58 3.58
CA ALA A 136 16.68 -3.94 4.88
C ALA A 136 18.06 -4.21 5.48
N LEU A 137 18.54 -5.46 5.44
CA LEU A 137 19.83 -5.86 6.00
C LEU A 137 21.04 -5.34 5.19
N ASN A 138 20.91 -5.19 3.88
CA ASN A 138 22.00 -4.70 3.02
C ASN A 138 22.14 -3.17 3.08
N HIS A 139 21.03 -2.43 3.18
CA HIS A 139 21.04 -0.98 2.94
C HIS A 139 20.59 -0.10 4.12
N PHE A 140 19.86 -0.64 5.09
CA PHE A 140 19.24 0.16 6.15
C PHE A 140 19.70 -0.22 7.55
N ILE A 141 19.75 -1.51 7.86
CA ILE A 141 20.04 -2.01 9.21
C ILE A 141 21.56 -2.03 9.42
N ARG A 142 22.02 -1.31 10.44
CA ARG A 142 23.44 -1.27 10.82
C ARG A 142 23.67 -1.98 12.15
N SER A 143 24.82 -2.65 12.27
CA SER A 143 25.28 -3.18 13.54
C SER A 143 25.56 -2.05 14.54
N ARG A 144 25.52 -2.39 15.82
CA ARG A 144 25.96 -1.47 16.87
C ARG A 144 27.43 -1.08 16.66
N SER A 145 27.73 0.20 16.79
CA SER A 145 29.08 0.78 16.85
C SER A 145 29.19 1.71 18.06
N ASP A 146 30.37 2.26 18.32
CA ASP A 146 30.59 3.15 19.46
C ASP A 146 29.68 4.39 19.42
N ASP A 147 29.37 4.89 18.21
CA ASP A 147 28.51 6.07 17.97
C ASP A 147 27.05 5.73 17.60
N TYR A 148 26.71 4.45 17.41
CA TYR A 148 25.38 4.03 16.95
C TYR A 148 24.89 2.79 17.70
N GLN A 149 23.71 2.89 18.34
CA GLN A 149 23.19 1.81 19.19
C GLN A 149 22.76 0.55 18.43
N GLY A 150 22.74 0.59 17.09
CA GLY A 150 22.31 -0.51 16.22
C GLY A 150 20.84 -0.39 15.83
N GLY A 151 20.48 -0.90 14.64
CA GLY A 151 19.08 -0.98 14.23
C GLY A 151 18.35 -2.08 15.01
N TYR A 152 17.24 -1.75 15.66
CA TYR A 152 16.39 -2.73 16.33
C TYR A 152 15.45 -3.40 15.31
N VAL A 153 15.48 -4.73 15.23
CA VAL A 153 14.61 -5.52 14.34
C VAL A 153 13.74 -6.42 15.21
N GLN A 154 12.43 -6.16 15.22
CA GLN A 154 11.45 -6.97 15.96
C GLN A 154 10.79 -7.97 15.00
N HIS A 155 10.75 -9.25 15.41
CA HIS A 155 10.14 -10.39 14.70
C HIS A 155 10.82 -10.88 13.40
N THR A 156 11.64 -11.94 13.50
CA THR A 156 11.45 -13.24 12.83
C THR A 156 12.35 -14.25 13.55
N SER A 157 11.84 -14.80 14.66
CA SER A 157 12.60 -15.56 15.67
C SER A 157 13.24 -16.87 15.21
N THR A 158 13.17 -17.22 13.92
CA THR A 158 13.77 -18.47 13.41
C THR A 158 14.84 -18.23 12.34
N PHE A 159 14.79 -17.14 11.56
CA PHE A 159 15.60 -17.02 10.33
C PHE A 159 16.69 -15.94 10.39
N LEU A 160 16.52 -14.88 11.17
CA LEU A 160 17.56 -13.86 11.37
C LEU A 160 18.81 -14.44 12.07
N SER A 161 18.61 -15.43 12.95
CA SER A 161 19.67 -16.03 13.76
C SER A 161 20.81 -16.62 12.92
N ARG A 162 20.55 -17.09 11.69
CA ARG A 162 21.59 -17.78 10.90
C ARG A 162 22.48 -16.85 10.06
N ARG A 163 22.00 -15.69 9.62
CA ARG A 163 22.86 -14.69 8.97
C ARG A 163 23.86 -14.09 9.97
N LEU A 164 23.42 -13.92 11.23
CA LEU A 164 24.33 -13.63 12.36
C LEU A 164 25.28 -14.80 12.65
N PHE A 165 24.83 -16.06 12.56
CA PHE A 165 25.69 -17.22 12.79
C PHE A 165 26.83 -17.35 11.76
N GLN A 166 26.57 -17.04 10.49
CA GLN A 166 27.63 -17.03 9.46
C GLN A 166 28.64 -15.89 9.65
N SER A 167 28.24 -14.72 10.17
CA SER A 167 29.19 -13.63 10.46
C SER A 167 30.05 -13.92 11.72
N ILE A 168 29.50 -14.65 12.70
CA ILE A 168 30.20 -15.05 13.93
C ILE A 168 31.25 -16.16 13.68
N PHE A 169 31.04 -17.04 12.70
CA PHE A 169 32.00 -18.13 12.42
C PHE A 169 33.24 -17.72 11.60
N ARG A 170 33.30 -16.50 11.04
CA ARG A 170 34.51 -15.99 10.35
C ARG A 170 35.63 -15.53 11.28
N ARG A 171 35.48 -15.62 12.61
CA ARG A 171 36.52 -15.24 13.59
C ARG A 171 37.19 -16.40 14.34
N LYS A 172 36.90 -17.67 14.02
CA LYS A 172 37.57 -18.82 14.67
C LYS A 172 37.89 -19.96 13.70
N THR A 173 38.80 -19.72 12.75
CA THR A 173 39.59 -20.77 12.10
C THR A 173 40.89 -20.16 11.56
N PHE A 174 41.79 -19.82 12.48
CA PHE A 174 43.23 -19.73 12.25
C PHE A 174 43.92 -19.92 13.61
N CYS A 175 44.09 -21.17 13.99
CA CYS A 175 45.12 -21.74 14.86
C CYS A 175 45.23 -23.21 14.48
#